data_AF-A0AAU4H531-F1
#
_entry.id   AF-A0AAU4H531-F1
#
_cell.length_a   1.000
_cell.length_b   1.000
_cell.length_c   1.000
_cell.angle_alpha   90.00
_cell.angle_beta   90.00
_cell.angle_gamma   90.00
#
_symmetry.space_group_name_H-M   'P 1'
#
loop_
_entity.id
_entity.type
_entity.pdbx_description
1 polymer ?
#
loop_
_entity_poly.entity_id
_entity_poly.type
_entity_poly.pdbx_seq_one_letter_code
_entity_poly.pdbx_strand_id
1 'polypeptide(L)'
;MAEIIQKDGTWIFDGDALRLTPGRDKNVGLFRRTLGELVVPLGALAGVSFEQGRRSGRLRLRLRDGADPLLHATGGRLTEGDDPYQLPVESDRYGVAEYFVDEVRNALLFDRVPADPVDTYLLPGPAVPLSVSAGDGTASFDGERVRLEWNWKTEDAKSATGARTLAVTDLVGVEWRPSAGLENGYLRFSVRHAPTKAPPKYDPHSVELWGFKKDPLMALVAAAVQARLPHPAAETDVRPEQPESVRELVAATEDGHDALLRRLRELGELHRDGVLTDEEFAMAKQAVLKRM
;
A
#
# COMPACT_ATOMS: atom_id res chain seq x y z
N MET A 1 4.55 22.98 -21.34
CA MET A 1 3.64 21.92 -21.84
C MET A 1 4.48 20.99 -22.69
N ALA A 2 4.49 19.70 -22.35
CA ALA A 2 5.34 18.70 -23.00
C ALA A 2 4.51 17.48 -23.37
N GLU A 3 4.85 16.82 -24.47
CA GLU A 3 4.18 15.59 -24.89
C GLU A 3 5.15 14.62 -25.53
N ILE A 4 4.85 13.33 -25.39
CA ILE A 4 5.54 12.25 -26.09
C ILE A 4 4.53 11.22 -26.60
N ILE A 5 4.58 10.98 -27.90
CA ILE A 5 3.68 10.07 -28.61
C ILE A 5 4.50 8.87 -29.10
N GLN A 6 4.12 7.68 -28.63
CA GLN A 6 4.70 6.39 -28.99
C GLN A 6 3.59 5.44 -29.46
N LYS A 7 3.98 4.33 -30.10
CA LYS A 7 3.01 3.27 -30.46
C LYS A 7 2.34 2.66 -29.23
N ASP A 8 3.08 2.57 -28.12
CA ASP A 8 2.63 1.96 -26.87
C ASP A 8 1.84 2.93 -25.95
N GLY A 9 1.77 4.21 -26.29
CA GLY A 9 1.02 5.20 -25.51
C GLY A 9 1.42 6.64 -25.80
N THR A 10 0.62 7.55 -25.29
CA THR A 10 0.82 9.00 -25.37
C THR A 10 0.81 9.58 -23.97
N TRP A 11 1.86 10.32 -23.62
CA TRP A 11 1.93 11.06 -22.36
C TRP A 11 1.92 12.55 -22.66
N ILE A 12 1.02 13.29 -22.00
CA ILE A 12 0.87 14.74 -22.15
C ILE A 12 0.97 15.37 -20.77
N PHE A 13 1.84 16.35 -20.63
CA PHE A 13 2.00 17.17 -19.43
C PHE A 13 1.57 18.60 -19.72
N ASP A 14 0.52 19.06 -19.04
CA ASP A 14 -0.05 20.40 -19.23
C ASP A 14 0.51 21.46 -18.26
N GLY A 15 1.22 21.02 -17.22
CA GLY A 15 1.73 21.88 -16.14
C GLY A 15 1.25 21.43 -14.77
N ASP A 16 0.00 20.97 -14.68
CA ASP A 16 -0.65 20.60 -13.41
C ASP A 16 -0.88 19.09 -13.30
N ALA A 17 -0.98 18.38 -14.42
CA ALA A 17 -1.19 16.94 -14.44
C ALA A 17 -0.56 16.27 -15.66
N LEU A 18 -0.25 14.97 -15.51
CA LEU A 18 0.14 14.10 -16.61
C LEU A 18 -1.04 13.24 -17.03
N ARG A 19 -1.37 13.28 -18.31
CA ARG A 19 -2.33 12.37 -18.93
C ARG A 19 -1.58 11.23 -19.60
N LEU A 20 -1.82 10.01 -19.14
CA LEU A 20 -1.22 8.79 -19.64
C LEU A 20 -2.28 8.01 -20.42
N THR A 21 -2.23 8.08 -21.74
CA THR A 21 -3.17 7.36 -22.60
C THR A 21 -2.49 6.11 -23.17
N PRO A 22 -3.00 4.89 -22.91
CA PRO A 22 -2.42 3.66 -23.44
C PRO A 22 -2.56 3.61 -24.97
N GLY A 23 -1.55 3.06 -25.64
CA GLY A 23 -1.59 2.86 -27.08
C GLY A 23 -2.64 1.84 -27.50
N ARG A 24 -2.98 1.82 -28.80
CA ARG A 24 -3.95 0.88 -29.38
C ARG A 24 -3.30 -0.32 -30.06
N ASP A 25 -1.97 -0.38 -30.09
CA ASP A 25 -1.25 -1.49 -30.71
C ASP A 25 -1.53 -2.82 -29.98
N LYS A 26 -1.42 -3.93 -30.72
CA LYS A 26 -1.58 -5.28 -30.19
C LYS A 26 -0.56 -5.61 -29.09
N ASN A 27 0.62 -4.99 -29.14
CA ASN A 27 1.71 -5.19 -28.18
C ASN A 27 1.47 -4.50 -26.83
N VAL A 28 0.52 -3.55 -26.75
CA VAL A 28 0.16 -2.92 -25.48
C VAL A 28 -0.46 -3.96 -24.54
N GLY A 29 -0.09 -3.93 -23.27
CA GLY A 29 -0.62 -4.83 -22.25
C GLY A 29 -2.15 -4.80 -22.21
N LEU A 30 -2.77 -5.97 -22.01
CA LEU A 30 -4.24 -6.05 -21.85
C LEU A 30 -4.67 -5.25 -20.62
N PHE A 31 -3.84 -5.24 -19.58
CA PHE A 31 -4.09 -4.46 -18.38
C PHE A 31 -4.20 -2.96 -18.69
N ARG A 32 -3.17 -2.37 -19.30
CA ARG A 32 -3.14 -0.94 -19.64
C ARG A 32 -4.31 -0.53 -20.54
N ARG A 33 -4.64 -1.34 -21.54
CA ARG A 33 -5.81 -1.08 -22.40
C ARG A 33 -7.14 -1.11 -21.63
N THR A 34 -7.27 -2.00 -20.66
CA THR A 34 -8.49 -2.13 -19.85
C THR A 34 -8.60 -1.02 -18.81
N LEU A 35 -7.47 -0.63 -18.20
CA LEU A 35 -7.40 0.51 -17.28
C LEU A 35 -7.76 1.82 -17.98
N GLY A 36 -7.32 1.99 -19.24
CA GLY A 36 -7.62 3.17 -20.03
C GLY A 36 -6.72 4.35 -19.68
N GLU A 37 -7.22 5.55 -19.92
CA GLU A 37 -6.50 6.79 -19.65
C GLU A 37 -6.39 7.06 -18.15
N LEU A 38 -5.20 7.48 -17.71
CA LEU A 38 -4.96 7.95 -16.35
C LEU A 38 -4.60 9.44 -16.36
N VAL A 39 -5.15 10.19 -15.42
CA VAL A 39 -4.72 11.55 -15.11
C VAL A 39 -4.02 11.52 -13.77
N VAL A 40 -2.73 11.85 -13.77
CA VAL A 40 -1.85 11.87 -12.60
C VAL A 40 -1.60 13.33 -12.22
N PRO A 41 -2.18 13.83 -11.12
CA PRO A 41 -1.90 15.18 -10.65
C PRO A 41 -0.41 15.35 -10.33
N LEU A 42 0.16 16.53 -10.57
CA LEU A 42 1.56 16.83 -10.25
C LEU A 42 1.86 16.56 -8.76
N GLY A 43 0.91 16.88 -7.87
CA GLY A 43 1.02 16.62 -6.43
C GLY A 43 1.12 15.14 -6.02
N ALA A 44 0.80 14.20 -6.92
CA ALA A 44 0.95 12.76 -6.70
C ALA A 44 2.30 12.21 -7.19
N LEU A 45 3.06 12.99 -7.95
CA LEU A 45 4.37 12.60 -8.46
C LEU A 45 5.47 12.81 -7.41
N ALA A 46 6.29 11.78 -7.20
CA ALA A 46 7.56 11.87 -6.50
C ALA A 46 8.76 12.00 -7.46
N GLY A 47 8.54 11.83 -8.77
CA GLY A 47 9.55 12.08 -9.79
C GLY A 47 9.28 11.38 -11.12
N VAL A 48 10.16 11.67 -12.07
CA VAL A 48 10.18 11.06 -13.41
C VAL A 48 11.64 10.80 -13.82
N SER A 49 11.85 9.71 -14.56
CA SER A 49 13.15 9.37 -15.15
C SER A 49 13.01 8.87 -16.58
N PHE A 50 14.08 9.07 -17.35
CA PHE A 50 14.28 8.46 -18.65
C PHE A 50 15.53 7.56 -18.59
N GLU A 51 15.34 6.29 -18.86
CA GLU A 51 16.39 5.27 -18.95
C GLU A 51 16.72 5.04 -20.42
N GLN A 52 17.81 5.64 -20.90
CA GLN A 52 18.25 5.49 -22.28
C GLN A 52 18.97 4.15 -22.47
N GLY A 53 18.53 3.36 -23.44
CA GLY A 53 19.23 2.15 -23.87
C GLY A 53 19.81 2.26 -25.29
N ARG A 54 20.57 1.25 -25.72
CA ARG A 54 21.23 1.23 -27.03
C ARG A 54 20.26 1.18 -28.22
N ARG A 55 19.08 0.55 -28.05
CA ARG A 55 18.08 0.35 -29.12
C ARG A 55 16.67 0.81 -28.75
N SER A 56 16.38 0.89 -27.46
CA SER A 56 15.14 1.41 -26.90
C SER A 56 15.42 2.00 -25.53
N GLY A 57 14.65 3.01 -25.16
CA GLY A 57 14.69 3.65 -23.86
C GLY A 57 13.34 3.50 -23.17
N ARG A 58 13.22 4.08 -21.98
CA ARG A 58 12.00 3.98 -21.17
C ARG A 58 11.80 5.19 -20.30
N LEU A 59 10.61 5.76 -20.33
CA LEU A 59 10.15 6.71 -19.31
C LEU A 59 9.52 5.95 -18.14
N ARG A 60 9.82 6.38 -16.92
CA ARG A 60 9.21 5.88 -15.69
C ARG A 60 8.71 7.03 -14.83
N LEU A 61 7.46 6.94 -14.40
CA LEU A 61 6.91 7.80 -13.36
C LEU A 61 7.04 7.12 -12.00
N ARG A 62 7.39 7.90 -10.99
CA ARG A 62 7.38 7.47 -9.59
C ARG A 62 6.33 8.31 -8.87
N LEU A 63 5.30 7.64 -8.35
CA LEU A 63 4.30 8.29 -7.51
C LEU A 63 4.79 8.36 -6.07
N ARG A 64 4.22 9.29 -5.30
CA ARG A 64 4.41 9.35 -3.85
C ARG A 64 3.83 8.10 -3.21
N ASP A 65 4.48 7.62 -2.15
CA ASP A 65 4.01 6.44 -1.44
C ASP A 65 2.63 6.70 -0.84
N GLY A 66 1.70 5.75 -0.98
CA GLY A 66 0.29 5.92 -0.61
C GLY A 66 -0.58 6.69 -1.62
N ALA A 67 -0.03 7.32 -2.67
CA ALA A 67 -0.85 8.19 -3.53
C ALA A 67 -1.81 7.45 -4.47
N ASP A 68 -1.51 6.20 -4.82
CA ASP A 68 -2.28 5.44 -5.81
C ASP A 68 -2.77 4.08 -5.27
N PRO A 69 -4.09 3.82 -5.26
CA PRO A 69 -4.63 2.54 -4.84
C PRO A 69 -4.21 1.39 -5.76
N LEU A 70 -3.89 1.63 -7.04
CA LEU A 70 -3.41 0.59 -7.94
C LEU A 70 -1.99 0.13 -7.58
N LEU A 71 -1.05 1.05 -7.38
CA LEU A 71 0.28 0.72 -6.87
C LEU A 71 0.20 0.02 -5.50
N HIS A 72 -0.69 0.46 -4.62
CA HIS A 72 -0.88 -0.18 -3.33
C HIS A 72 -1.37 -1.63 -3.48
N ALA A 73 -2.45 -1.86 -4.22
CA ALA A 73 -3.04 -3.19 -4.40
C ALA A 73 -2.09 -4.16 -5.13
N THR A 74 -1.26 -3.66 -6.05
CA THR A 74 -0.33 -4.48 -6.83
C THR A 74 1.02 -4.69 -6.14
N GLY A 75 1.44 -3.76 -5.27
CA GLY A 75 2.76 -3.78 -4.65
C GLY A 75 3.90 -3.78 -5.66
N GLY A 76 3.71 -3.14 -6.82
CA GLY A 76 4.71 -3.11 -7.91
C GLY A 76 4.91 -4.43 -8.65
N ARG A 77 4.01 -5.41 -8.50
CA ARG A 77 4.14 -6.76 -9.09
C ARG A 77 3.56 -6.88 -10.51
N LEU A 78 3.08 -5.78 -11.10
CA LEU A 78 2.71 -5.79 -12.52
C LEU A 78 3.95 -6.00 -13.39
N THR A 79 3.78 -6.72 -14.50
CA THR A 79 4.86 -6.85 -15.48
C THR A 79 5.09 -5.52 -16.18
N GLU A 80 6.27 -5.33 -16.76
CA GLU A 80 6.60 -4.09 -17.48
C GLU A 80 5.61 -3.72 -18.59
N GLY A 81 5.00 -4.71 -19.26
CA GLY A 81 4.02 -4.47 -20.32
C GLY A 81 2.65 -4.03 -19.79
N ASP A 82 2.36 -4.33 -18.53
CA ASP A 82 1.10 -4.02 -17.85
C ASP A 82 1.22 -2.79 -16.92
N ASP A 83 2.43 -2.32 -16.62
CA ASP A 83 2.65 -1.13 -15.78
C ASP A 83 2.23 0.16 -16.51
N PRO A 84 1.19 0.88 -16.03
CA PRO A 84 0.73 2.11 -16.68
C PRO A 84 1.67 3.30 -16.50
N TYR A 85 2.61 3.25 -15.55
CA TYR A 85 3.56 4.32 -15.21
C TYR A 85 4.89 4.18 -15.95
N GLN A 86 4.91 3.34 -17.00
CA GLN A 86 6.06 3.17 -17.88
C GLN A 86 5.66 3.37 -19.35
N LEU A 87 6.55 3.99 -20.11
CA LEU A 87 6.40 4.16 -21.56
C LEU A 87 7.71 3.79 -22.27
N PRO A 88 7.72 2.72 -23.09
CA PRO A 88 8.85 2.46 -23.99
C PRO A 88 9.06 3.63 -24.96
N VAL A 89 10.32 3.97 -25.22
CA VAL A 89 10.71 5.09 -26.08
C VAL A 89 11.60 4.59 -27.22
N GLU A 90 11.19 4.82 -28.46
CA GLU A 90 12.01 4.55 -29.65
C GLU A 90 13.23 5.50 -29.71
N SER A 91 14.36 5.05 -30.28
CA SER A 91 15.64 5.78 -30.20
C SER A 91 15.65 7.14 -30.89
N ASP A 92 14.79 7.33 -31.89
CA ASP A 92 14.56 8.61 -32.56
C ASP A 92 13.75 9.61 -31.71
N ARG A 93 13.17 9.17 -30.59
CA ARG A 93 12.39 9.99 -29.65
C ARG A 93 13.12 10.31 -28.34
N TYR A 94 14.39 9.96 -28.20
CA TYR A 94 15.16 10.18 -26.97
C TYR A 94 15.22 11.66 -26.55
N GLY A 95 15.50 12.58 -27.48
CA GLY A 95 15.52 14.01 -27.14
C GLY A 95 14.16 14.53 -26.67
N VAL A 96 13.05 13.98 -27.18
CA VAL A 96 11.69 14.33 -26.72
C VAL A 96 11.46 13.78 -25.31
N ALA A 97 11.94 12.57 -25.01
CA ALA A 97 11.84 11.97 -23.68
C ALA A 97 12.67 12.73 -22.64
N GLU A 98 13.90 13.15 -22.99
CA GLU A 98 14.74 13.99 -22.12
C GLU A 98 14.06 15.34 -21.83
N TYR A 99 13.57 16.02 -22.87
CA TYR A 99 12.81 17.25 -22.70
C TYR A 99 11.57 17.07 -21.81
N PHE A 100 10.80 15.99 -22.04
CA PHE A 100 9.62 15.67 -21.23
C PHE A 100 9.97 15.49 -19.74
N VAL A 101 11.06 14.77 -19.45
CA VAL A 101 11.57 14.58 -18.08
C VAL A 101 11.94 15.91 -17.44
N ASP A 102 12.67 16.75 -18.16
CA ASP A 102 13.13 18.04 -17.66
C ASP A 102 11.97 18.99 -17.36
N GLU A 103 10.95 19.04 -18.23
CA GLU A 103 9.75 19.85 -18.02
C GLU A 103 8.98 19.43 -16.76
N VAL A 104 8.77 18.13 -16.57
CA VAL A 104 8.06 17.62 -15.37
C VAL A 104 8.90 17.84 -14.10
N ARG A 105 10.23 17.64 -14.17
CA ARG A 105 11.13 17.92 -13.02
C ARG A 105 11.14 19.41 -12.66
N ASN A 106 11.17 20.29 -13.65
CA ASN A 106 11.11 21.73 -13.42
C ASN A 106 9.79 22.14 -12.77
N ALA A 107 8.66 21.57 -13.20
CA ALA A 107 7.37 21.82 -12.57
C ALA A 107 7.34 21.35 -11.10
N LEU A 108 7.82 20.13 -10.81
CA LEU A 108 7.94 19.62 -9.44
C LEU A 108 8.76 20.56 -8.54
N LEU A 109 9.86 21.10 -9.05
CA LEU A 109 10.72 22.04 -8.33
C LEU A 109 10.06 23.41 -8.14
N PHE A 110 9.43 23.95 -9.18
CA PHE A 110 8.80 25.27 -9.17
C PHE A 110 7.62 25.31 -8.21
N ASP A 111 6.75 24.29 -8.26
CA ASP A 111 5.57 24.16 -7.40
C ASP A 111 5.89 23.59 -6.01
N ARG A 112 7.16 23.24 -5.77
CA ARG A 112 7.67 22.69 -4.50
C ARG A 112 6.88 21.48 -4.04
N VAL A 113 6.58 20.58 -4.96
CA VAL A 113 5.81 19.37 -4.67
C VAL A 113 6.62 18.47 -3.73
N PRO A 114 6.09 18.10 -2.55
CA PRO A 114 6.79 17.20 -1.62
C PRO A 114 6.96 15.81 -2.21
N ALA A 115 8.07 15.14 -1.87
CA ALA A 115 8.30 13.74 -2.22
C ALA A 115 7.85 12.77 -1.12
N ASP A 116 7.46 13.28 0.05
CA ASP A 116 7.07 12.49 1.21
C ASP A 116 5.81 11.66 0.96
N PRO A 117 5.63 10.54 1.67
CA PRO A 117 4.40 9.75 1.62
C PRO A 117 3.14 10.56 1.89
N VAL A 118 2.00 10.05 1.44
CA VAL A 118 0.67 10.61 1.73
C VAL A 118 -0.17 9.63 2.53
N ASP A 119 -1.12 10.17 3.28
CA ASP A 119 -2.10 9.46 4.09
C ASP A 119 -3.48 9.39 3.44
N THR A 120 -3.60 9.92 2.21
CA THR A 120 -4.79 9.82 1.37
C THR A 120 -4.41 9.51 -0.07
N TYR A 121 -5.25 8.75 -0.76
CA TYR A 121 -5.10 8.54 -2.19
C TYR A 121 -5.27 9.88 -2.94
N LEU A 122 -4.32 10.18 -3.83
CA LEU A 122 -4.34 11.34 -4.72
C LEU A 122 -4.80 10.97 -6.13
N LEU A 123 -4.75 9.69 -6.49
CA LEU A 123 -5.34 9.15 -7.71
C LEU A 123 -6.69 8.48 -7.42
N PRO A 124 -7.65 8.58 -8.35
CA PRO A 124 -8.86 7.78 -8.24
C PRO A 124 -8.52 6.29 -8.44
N GLY A 125 -9.25 5.41 -7.75
CA GLY A 125 -9.25 3.99 -8.12
C GLY A 125 -9.88 3.74 -9.50
N PRO A 126 -9.70 2.55 -10.09
CA PRO A 126 -10.35 2.17 -11.34
C PRO A 126 -11.86 2.44 -11.35
N ALA A 127 -12.40 2.75 -12.53
CA ALA A 127 -13.83 3.04 -12.71
C ALA A 127 -14.70 1.84 -12.32
N VAL A 128 -15.80 2.12 -11.61
CA VAL A 128 -16.83 1.14 -11.22
C VAL A 128 -18.14 1.46 -11.92
N PRO A 129 -19.00 0.46 -12.22
CA PRO A 129 -18.81 -0.97 -11.95
C PRO A 129 -17.78 -1.62 -12.89
N LEU A 130 -17.09 -2.65 -12.39
CA LEU A 130 -16.21 -3.49 -13.20
C LEU A 130 -16.39 -4.98 -12.89
N SER A 131 -16.10 -5.84 -13.87
CA SER A 131 -16.18 -7.28 -13.74
C SER A 131 -15.03 -7.94 -14.51
N VAL A 132 -14.35 -8.88 -13.87
CA VAL A 132 -13.21 -9.61 -14.44
C VAL A 132 -13.40 -11.10 -14.21
N SER A 133 -13.35 -11.88 -15.29
CA SER A 133 -13.32 -13.34 -15.26
C SER A 133 -11.90 -13.84 -15.54
N ALA A 134 -11.29 -14.49 -14.56
CA ALA A 134 -9.94 -15.04 -14.63
C ALA A 134 -9.79 -16.20 -13.63
N GLY A 135 -8.86 -17.12 -13.91
CA GLY A 135 -8.65 -18.27 -13.04
C GLY A 135 -9.92 -19.10 -12.78
N ASP A 136 -10.23 -19.34 -11.50
CA ASP A 136 -11.38 -20.15 -11.06
C ASP A 136 -12.68 -19.35 -10.86
N GLY A 137 -12.75 -18.06 -11.22
CA GLY A 137 -13.97 -17.29 -10.99
C GLY A 137 -14.10 -15.97 -11.73
N THR A 138 -15.20 -15.29 -11.43
CA THR A 138 -15.47 -13.91 -11.85
C THR A 138 -15.61 -13.05 -10.61
N ALA A 139 -14.85 -11.97 -10.52
CA ALA A 139 -14.97 -10.96 -9.49
C ALA A 139 -15.57 -9.69 -10.09
N SER A 140 -16.67 -9.23 -9.50
CA SER A 140 -17.35 -8.00 -9.89
C SER A 140 -17.42 -7.04 -8.70
N PHE A 141 -17.29 -5.75 -8.95
CA PHE A 141 -17.39 -4.72 -7.92
C PHE A 141 -18.17 -3.52 -8.46
N ASP A 142 -19.20 -3.10 -7.73
CA ASP A 142 -20.09 -2.00 -8.10
C ASP A 142 -19.79 -0.68 -7.37
N GLY A 143 -18.82 -0.70 -6.44
CA GLY A 143 -18.51 0.42 -5.55
C GLY A 143 -18.89 0.17 -4.09
N GLU A 144 -19.83 -0.75 -3.84
CA GLU A 144 -20.35 -1.07 -2.50
C GLU A 144 -20.18 -2.55 -2.16
N ARG A 145 -20.27 -3.44 -3.15
CA ARG A 145 -20.29 -4.89 -2.96
C ARG A 145 -19.39 -5.59 -3.96
N VAL A 146 -18.61 -6.55 -3.45
CA VAL A 146 -17.86 -7.51 -4.27
C VAL A 146 -18.73 -8.74 -4.47
N ARG A 147 -18.92 -9.17 -5.72
CA ARG A 147 -19.57 -10.42 -6.09
C ARG A 147 -18.55 -11.39 -6.68
N LEU A 148 -18.45 -12.57 -6.10
CA LEU A 148 -17.62 -13.67 -6.58
C LEU A 148 -18.51 -14.78 -7.13
N GLU A 149 -18.27 -15.16 -8.38
CA GLU A 149 -19.00 -16.23 -9.07
C GLU A 149 -18.02 -17.29 -9.56
N TRP A 150 -18.35 -18.55 -9.28
CA TRP A 150 -17.48 -19.69 -9.55
C TRP A 150 -17.74 -20.26 -10.93
N ASN A 151 -16.67 -20.75 -11.57
CA ASN A 151 -16.78 -21.45 -12.84
C ASN A 151 -16.64 -22.97 -12.66
N TRP A 152 -16.68 -23.73 -13.75
CA TRP A 152 -16.64 -25.19 -13.68
C TRP A 152 -15.30 -25.77 -13.19
N LYS A 153 -14.25 -24.95 -13.09
CA LYS A 153 -12.91 -25.34 -12.62
C LYS A 153 -12.70 -25.06 -11.12
N THR A 154 -13.66 -24.42 -10.47
CA THR A 154 -13.58 -24.10 -9.05
C THR A 154 -13.64 -25.38 -8.21
N GLU A 155 -12.88 -25.41 -7.12
CA GLU A 155 -12.94 -26.49 -6.14
C GLU A 155 -14.31 -26.61 -5.45
N ASP A 156 -14.67 -27.84 -5.09
CA ASP A 156 -15.96 -28.17 -4.46
C ASP A 156 -16.18 -27.40 -3.14
N ALA A 157 -15.10 -27.16 -2.40
CA ALA A 157 -15.14 -26.39 -1.16
C ALA A 157 -15.70 -24.97 -1.36
N LYS A 158 -15.41 -24.33 -2.51
CA LYS A 158 -15.93 -23.00 -2.84
C LYS A 158 -17.31 -23.11 -3.50
N SER A 159 -17.47 -24.02 -4.46
CA SER A 159 -18.72 -24.16 -5.22
C SER A 159 -19.90 -24.53 -4.32
N ALA A 160 -19.68 -25.34 -3.28
CA ALA A 160 -20.68 -25.68 -2.27
C ALA A 160 -21.21 -24.48 -1.47
N THR A 161 -20.43 -23.41 -1.36
CA THR A 161 -20.86 -22.17 -0.69
C THR A 161 -21.64 -21.21 -1.60
N GLY A 162 -21.75 -21.55 -2.90
CA GLY A 162 -22.40 -20.74 -3.91
C GLY A 162 -21.65 -19.42 -4.21
N ALA A 163 -22.27 -18.58 -5.04
CA ALA A 163 -21.76 -17.24 -5.29
C ALA A 163 -21.70 -16.43 -3.99
N ARG A 164 -20.64 -15.63 -3.83
CA ARG A 164 -20.41 -14.83 -2.63
C ARG A 164 -20.68 -13.36 -2.92
N THR A 165 -21.35 -12.68 -2.00
CA THR A 165 -21.47 -11.23 -2.01
C THR A 165 -20.88 -10.70 -0.70
N LEU A 166 -19.92 -9.79 -0.81
CA LEU A 166 -19.20 -9.19 0.32
C LEU A 166 -19.47 -7.68 0.28
N ALA A 167 -20.02 -7.10 1.34
CA ALA A 167 -20.13 -5.64 1.43
C ALA A 167 -18.75 -5.05 1.73
N VAL A 168 -18.42 -3.92 1.09
CA VAL A 168 -17.13 -3.24 1.29
C VAL A 168 -16.93 -2.83 2.75
N THR A 169 -18.01 -2.54 3.47
CA THR A 169 -18.01 -2.23 4.91
C THR A 169 -17.57 -3.40 5.79
N ASP A 170 -17.70 -4.63 5.30
CA ASP A 170 -17.27 -5.84 6.01
C ASP A 170 -15.83 -6.23 5.66
N LEU A 171 -15.24 -5.58 4.65
CA LEU A 171 -13.87 -5.83 4.23
C LEU A 171 -12.89 -5.05 5.10
N VAL A 172 -11.79 -5.72 5.45
CA VAL A 172 -10.65 -5.12 6.17
C VAL A 172 -9.40 -5.06 5.29
N GLY A 173 -9.44 -5.64 4.10
CA GLY A 173 -8.30 -5.68 3.20
C GLY A 173 -8.60 -6.45 1.92
N VAL A 174 -7.79 -6.17 0.91
CA VAL A 174 -7.77 -6.91 -0.35
C VAL A 174 -6.32 -7.18 -0.73
N GLU A 175 -6.02 -8.41 -1.12
CA GLU A 175 -4.68 -8.80 -1.57
C GLU A 175 -4.77 -9.39 -2.98
N TRP A 176 -3.91 -8.88 -3.86
CA TRP A 176 -3.67 -9.48 -5.16
C TRP A 176 -2.22 -9.96 -5.27
N ARG A 177 -2.06 -11.19 -5.78
CA ARG A 177 -0.77 -11.80 -6.10
C ARG A 177 -0.83 -12.37 -7.52
N PRO A 178 0.12 -12.02 -8.40
CA PRO A 178 0.27 -12.73 -9.66
C PRO A 178 0.79 -14.15 -9.41
N SER A 179 0.52 -15.06 -10.34
CA SER A 179 1.22 -16.35 -10.38
C SER A 179 2.71 -16.13 -10.65
N ALA A 180 3.57 -16.91 -9.99
CA ALA A 180 5.01 -16.83 -10.19
C ALA A 180 5.65 -18.22 -10.17
N GLY A 181 6.38 -18.57 -11.22
CA GLY A 181 7.00 -19.89 -11.35
C GLY A 181 5.96 -21.01 -11.36
N LEU A 182 5.97 -21.85 -10.33
CA LEU A 182 5.02 -22.96 -10.14
C LEU A 182 3.88 -22.60 -9.16
N GLU A 183 3.90 -21.41 -8.58
CA GLU A 183 2.90 -20.95 -7.62
C GLU A 183 1.75 -20.22 -8.32
N ASN A 184 0.52 -20.63 -7.98
CA ASN A 184 -0.69 -19.95 -8.42
C ASN A 184 -0.80 -18.57 -7.75
N GLY A 185 -1.33 -17.61 -8.50
CA GLY A 185 -1.70 -16.31 -7.97
C GLY A 185 -3.08 -16.34 -7.32
N TYR A 186 -3.52 -15.21 -6.81
CA TYR A 186 -4.88 -15.06 -6.29
C TYR A 186 -5.31 -13.60 -6.19
N LEU A 187 -6.63 -13.40 -6.14
CA LEU A 187 -7.28 -12.22 -5.58
C LEU A 187 -8.01 -12.67 -4.32
N ARG A 188 -7.75 -12.04 -3.16
CA ARG A 188 -8.29 -12.45 -1.87
C ARG A 188 -8.83 -11.27 -1.09
N PHE A 189 -9.98 -11.46 -0.46
CA PHE A 189 -10.66 -10.47 0.37
C PHE A 189 -10.61 -10.88 1.84
N SER A 190 -10.13 -9.98 2.69
CA SER A 190 -10.14 -10.17 4.15
C SER A 190 -11.45 -9.63 4.71
N VAL A 191 -12.24 -10.49 5.34
CA VAL A 191 -13.58 -10.15 5.87
C VAL A 191 -13.55 -10.15 7.40
N ARG A 192 -14.00 -9.05 8.03
CA ARG A 192 -13.87 -8.78 9.48
C ARG A 192 -14.36 -9.92 10.36
N HIS A 193 -15.53 -10.48 10.04
CA HIS A 193 -16.22 -11.49 10.86
C HIS A 193 -16.18 -12.89 10.25
N ALA A 194 -15.37 -13.09 9.21
CA ALA A 194 -15.20 -14.38 8.54
C ALA A 194 -13.73 -14.60 8.10
N PRO A 195 -12.74 -14.48 9.00
CA PRO A 195 -11.37 -14.74 8.64
C PRO A 195 -11.19 -16.22 8.30
N THR A 196 -10.38 -16.50 7.29
CA THR A 196 -10.08 -17.86 6.84
C THR A 196 -8.59 -18.07 6.70
N LYS A 197 -8.14 -19.25 7.10
CA LYS A 197 -6.74 -19.71 6.94
C LYS A 197 -6.59 -20.72 5.81
N ALA A 198 -7.68 -21.00 5.08
CA ALA A 198 -7.64 -21.89 3.95
C ALA A 198 -6.70 -21.32 2.87
N PRO A 199 -5.93 -22.17 2.16
CA PRO A 199 -5.24 -21.76 0.95
C PRO A 199 -6.20 -21.09 -0.04
N PRO A 200 -5.74 -20.14 -0.89
CA PRO A 200 -6.60 -19.45 -1.85
C PRO A 200 -7.41 -20.39 -2.75
N LYS A 201 -6.85 -21.56 -3.08
CA LYS A 201 -7.54 -22.62 -3.81
C LYS A 201 -8.85 -23.10 -3.15
N TYR A 202 -8.97 -23.02 -1.83
CA TYR A 202 -10.12 -23.51 -1.06
C TYR A 202 -10.86 -22.39 -0.31
N ASP A 203 -10.42 -21.14 -0.43
CA ASP A 203 -10.98 -20.00 0.29
C ASP A 203 -12.14 -19.35 -0.49
N PRO A 204 -13.39 -19.35 0.05
CA PRO A 204 -14.54 -18.75 -0.63
C PRO A 204 -14.47 -17.22 -0.77
N HIS A 205 -13.51 -16.56 -0.11
CA HIS A 205 -13.22 -15.14 -0.26
C HIS A 205 -12.07 -14.87 -1.24
N SER A 206 -11.73 -15.84 -2.09
CA SER A 206 -10.66 -15.69 -3.05
C SER A 206 -10.93 -16.32 -4.41
N VAL A 207 -10.34 -15.72 -5.44
CA VAL A 207 -10.22 -16.27 -6.79
C VAL A 207 -8.78 -16.73 -6.98
N GLU A 208 -8.57 -18.00 -7.32
CA GLU A 208 -7.25 -18.53 -7.65
C GLU A 208 -6.90 -18.18 -9.10
N LEU A 209 -5.65 -17.81 -9.35
CA LEU A 209 -5.12 -17.37 -10.66
C LEU A 209 -4.01 -18.33 -11.12
N TRP A 210 -3.95 -18.60 -12.42
CA TRP A 210 -3.06 -19.63 -12.99
C TRP A 210 -2.02 -19.06 -13.98
N GLY A 211 -1.90 -17.74 -14.06
CA GLY A 211 -0.94 -17.06 -14.93
C GLY A 211 -1.42 -16.85 -16.36
N PHE A 212 -2.74 -16.89 -16.58
CA PHE A 212 -3.29 -16.57 -17.90
C PHE A 212 -3.28 -15.06 -18.17
N LYS A 213 -3.37 -14.71 -19.46
CA LYS A 213 -3.31 -13.30 -19.93
C LYS A 213 -4.31 -12.36 -19.25
N LYS A 214 -5.45 -12.87 -18.75
CA LYS A 214 -6.47 -12.07 -18.06
C LYS A 214 -6.24 -11.94 -16.55
N ASP A 215 -5.37 -12.75 -15.96
CA ASP A 215 -5.18 -12.81 -14.51
C ASP A 215 -4.69 -11.47 -13.92
N PRO A 216 -3.79 -10.70 -14.58
CA PRO A 216 -3.44 -9.36 -14.12
C PRO A 216 -4.63 -8.40 -14.01
N LEU A 217 -5.71 -8.61 -14.78
CA LEU A 217 -6.90 -7.75 -14.69
C LEU A 217 -7.59 -7.83 -13.32
N MET A 218 -7.39 -8.90 -12.56
CA MET A 218 -7.92 -9.00 -11.20
C MET A 218 -7.32 -7.95 -10.25
N ALA A 219 -6.14 -7.41 -10.58
CA ALA A 219 -5.59 -6.27 -9.85
C ALA A 219 -6.43 -4.99 -10.01
N LEU A 220 -7.22 -4.84 -11.10
CA LEU A 220 -8.15 -3.72 -11.24
C LEU A 220 -9.28 -3.80 -10.20
N VAL A 221 -9.80 -5.01 -9.95
CA VAL A 221 -10.80 -5.23 -8.90
C VAL A 221 -10.18 -4.96 -7.53
N ALA A 222 -8.96 -5.45 -7.29
CA ALA A 222 -8.23 -5.18 -6.06
C ALA A 222 -8.04 -3.69 -5.82
N ALA A 223 -7.55 -2.94 -6.82
CA ALA A 223 -7.34 -1.50 -6.75
C ALA A 223 -8.65 -0.72 -6.56
N ALA A 224 -9.73 -1.14 -7.23
CA ALA A 224 -11.03 -0.51 -7.08
C ALA A 224 -11.56 -0.67 -5.65
N VAL A 225 -11.46 -1.87 -5.07
CA VAL A 225 -11.84 -2.14 -3.68
C VAL A 225 -10.91 -1.41 -2.70
N GLN A 226 -9.61 -1.44 -2.92
CA GLN A 226 -8.60 -0.77 -2.09
C GLN A 226 -8.89 0.73 -1.96
N ALA A 227 -9.30 1.38 -3.05
CA ALA A 227 -9.67 2.79 -3.06
C ALA A 227 -10.92 3.13 -2.22
N ARG A 228 -11.68 2.13 -1.74
CA ARG A 228 -12.86 2.32 -0.85
C ARG A 228 -12.59 1.84 0.58
N LEU A 229 -11.43 1.24 0.82
CA LEU A 229 -10.98 0.91 2.17
C LEU A 229 -10.31 2.13 2.82
N PRO A 230 -10.23 2.18 4.16
CA PRO A 230 -9.42 3.17 4.85
C PRO A 230 -7.98 3.19 4.30
N HIS A 231 -7.42 4.38 4.18
CA HIS A 231 -6.06 4.51 3.68
C HIS A 231 -5.08 3.84 4.66
N PRO A 232 -4.18 2.95 4.19
CA PRO A 232 -3.28 2.18 5.06
C PRO A 232 -2.39 3.03 5.97
N ALA A 233 -1.99 4.22 5.50
CA ALA A 233 -1.19 5.16 6.30
C ALA A 233 -2.04 6.10 7.19
N ALA A 234 -3.36 6.18 6.98
CA ALA A 234 -4.23 7.01 7.83
C ALA A 234 -4.42 6.43 9.23
N GLU A 235 -4.27 5.11 9.41
CA GLU A 235 -4.34 4.46 10.72
C GLU A 235 -3.08 4.72 11.58
N THR A 236 -1.99 5.22 10.99
CA THR A 236 -0.74 5.52 11.72
C THR A 236 -0.84 6.76 12.61
N ASP A 237 -1.84 7.62 12.41
CA ASP A 237 -2.07 8.82 13.23
C ASP A 237 -3.00 8.56 14.43
N VAL A 238 -3.54 7.34 14.54
CA VAL A 238 -4.07 6.85 15.81
C VAL A 238 -2.87 6.41 16.65
N ARG A 239 -2.15 7.38 17.22
CA ARG A 239 -1.47 7.13 18.49
C ARG A 239 -2.50 6.46 19.37
N PRO A 240 -2.29 5.22 19.86
CA PRO A 240 -3.27 4.62 20.73
C PRO A 240 -3.48 5.62 21.87
N GLU A 241 -4.70 6.15 21.97
CA GLU A 241 -5.20 6.75 23.19
C GLU A 241 -5.15 5.61 24.20
N GLN A 242 -3.97 5.46 24.81
CA GLN A 242 -3.83 4.70 26.04
C GLN A 242 -4.89 5.31 26.96
N PRO A 243 -5.80 4.49 27.51
CA PRO A 243 -6.76 4.99 28.50
C PRO A 243 -5.98 5.80 29.51
N GLU A 244 -6.37 7.05 29.78
CA GLU A 244 -5.65 7.93 30.72
C GLU A 244 -5.41 7.23 32.07
N SER A 245 -6.30 6.28 32.43
CA SER A 245 -6.19 5.41 33.59
C SER A 245 -4.96 4.50 33.63
N VAL A 246 -4.39 4.10 32.48
CA VAL A 246 -3.17 3.28 32.43
C VAL A 246 -1.93 4.17 32.50
N ARG A 247 -1.96 5.37 31.92
CA ARG A 247 -0.86 6.34 32.04
C ARG A 247 -0.72 6.87 33.47
N GLU A 248 -1.83 7.16 34.15
CA GLU A 248 -1.79 7.58 35.56
C GLU A 248 -1.27 6.48 36.49
N LEU A 249 -1.64 5.22 36.23
CA LEU A 249 -1.18 4.10 37.06
C LEU A 249 0.31 3.80 36.86
N VAL A 250 0.80 3.90 35.62
CA VAL A 250 2.22 3.71 35.28
C VAL A 250 3.07 4.89 35.77
N ALA A 251 2.60 6.13 35.62
CA ALA A 251 3.27 7.30 36.18
C ALA A 251 3.35 7.24 37.72
N ALA A 252 2.27 6.84 38.40
CA ALA A 252 2.27 6.68 39.87
C ALA A 252 3.20 5.54 40.36
N THR A 253 3.40 4.50 39.56
CA THR A 253 4.34 3.40 39.90
C THR A 253 5.79 3.70 39.53
N GLU A 254 6.04 4.49 38.49
CA GLU A 254 7.36 5.01 38.14
C GLU A 254 7.83 6.08 39.14
N ASP A 255 6.96 7.02 39.53
CA ASP A 255 7.25 8.02 40.57
C ASP A 255 7.58 7.38 41.93
N GLY A 256 6.92 6.27 42.26
CA GLY A 256 7.20 5.48 43.46
C GLY A 256 8.58 4.82 43.43
N HIS A 257 9.01 4.32 42.27
CA HIS A 257 10.34 3.72 42.09
C HIS A 257 11.44 4.77 42.12
N ASP A 258 11.25 5.92 41.46
CA ASP A 258 12.23 6.99 41.44
C ASP A 258 12.40 7.66 42.81
N ALA A 259 11.31 7.87 43.55
CA ALA A 259 11.37 8.34 44.93
C ALA A 259 12.12 7.36 45.85
N LEU A 260 11.97 6.05 45.63
CA LEU A 260 12.67 5.03 46.40
C LEU A 260 14.17 4.97 46.06
N LEU A 261 14.54 5.06 44.78
CA LEU A 261 15.93 5.12 44.35
C LEU A 261 16.63 6.39 44.85
N ARG A 262 15.92 7.52 44.86
CA ARG A 262 16.43 8.77 45.44
C ARG A 262 16.71 8.61 46.94
N ARG A 263 15.77 8.00 47.66
CA ARG A 263 15.90 7.78 49.11
C ARG A 263 17.03 6.79 49.46
N LEU A 264 17.29 5.80 48.62
CA LEU A 264 18.44 4.91 48.75
C LEU A 264 19.77 5.61 48.48
N ARG A 265 19.81 6.58 47.55
CA ARG A 265 21.00 7.41 47.30
C ARG A 265 21.29 8.35 48.47
N GLU A 266 20.27 9.02 49.00
CA GLU A 266 20.39 9.90 50.18
C GLU A 266 20.88 9.14 51.41
N LEU A 267 20.37 7.92 51.65
CA LEU A 267 20.87 7.04 52.71
C LEU A 267 22.36 6.68 52.55
N GLY A 268 22.80 6.42 51.31
CA GLY A 268 24.20 6.13 51.01
C GLY A 268 25.11 7.37 51.05
N GLU A 269 24.57 8.57 50.93
CA GLU A 269 25.29 9.83 51.17
C GLU A 269 25.48 10.07 52.67
N LEU A 270 24.42 9.94 53.47
CA LEU A 270 24.50 10.10 54.93
C LEU A 270 25.45 9.10 55.62
N HIS A 271 25.55 7.88 55.08
CA HIS A 271 26.54 6.90 55.54
C HIS A 271 27.97 7.28 55.16
N ARG A 272 28.20 7.73 53.92
CA ARG A 272 29.52 8.19 53.45
C ARG A 272 30.01 9.44 54.18
N ASP A 273 29.09 10.31 54.57
CA ASP A 273 29.38 11.53 55.34
C ASP A 273 29.57 11.24 56.84
N GLY A 274 29.49 9.97 57.26
CA GLY A 274 29.73 9.53 58.63
C GLY A 274 28.62 9.91 59.62
N VAL A 275 27.47 10.33 59.13
CA VAL A 275 26.30 10.72 59.95
C VAL A 275 25.56 9.48 60.47
N LEU A 276 25.56 8.39 59.69
CA LEU A 276 24.99 7.11 60.09
C LEU A 276 26.10 6.09 60.35
N THR A 277 25.98 5.36 61.45
CA THR A 277 26.82 4.18 61.69
C THR A 277 26.43 3.02 60.77
N ASP A 278 27.33 2.04 60.61
CA ASP A 278 27.09 0.86 59.75
C ASP A 278 25.81 0.09 60.15
N GLU A 279 25.53 -0.01 61.45
CA GLU A 279 24.34 -0.68 61.99
C GLU A 279 23.06 0.10 61.69
N GLU A 280 23.07 1.43 61.87
CA GLU A 280 21.94 2.30 61.58
C GLU A 280 21.62 2.35 60.07
N PHE A 281 22.65 2.36 59.23
CA PHE A 281 22.50 2.29 57.78
C PHE A 281 21.89 0.96 57.33
N ALA A 282 22.36 -0.17 57.87
CA ALA A 282 21.83 -1.49 57.55
C ALA A 282 20.34 -1.62 57.93
N MET A 283 19.96 -1.12 59.11
CA MET A 283 18.58 -1.13 59.58
C MET A 283 17.66 -0.24 58.72
N ALA A 284 18.10 0.99 58.39
CA ALA A 284 17.33 1.91 57.58
C ALA A 284 17.18 1.42 56.12
N LYS A 285 18.23 0.83 55.54
CA LYS A 285 18.19 0.21 54.22
C LYS A 285 17.20 -0.95 54.16
N GLN A 286 17.17 -1.81 55.18
CA GLN A 286 16.19 -2.90 55.25
C GLN A 286 14.74 -2.38 55.38
N ALA A 287 14.52 -1.30 56.15
CA ALA A 287 13.20 -0.71 56.29
C ALA A 287 12.66 -0.10 54.99
N VAL A 288 13.55 0.51 54.18
CA VAL A 288 13.19 1.05 52.86
C VAL A 288 12.89 -0.08 51.86
N LEU A 289 13.68 -1.16 51.87
CA LEU A 289 13.48 -2.30 50.98
C LEU A 289 12.27 -3.16 51.34
N LYS A 290 11.87 -3.23 52.61
CA LYS A 290 10.66 -3.96 53.07
C LYS A 290 9.35 -3.26 52.70
N ARG A 291 9.40 -2.05 52.14
CA ARG A 291 8.22 -1.31 51.67
C ARG A 291 7.87 -1.59 50.20
N MET A 292 8.54 -2.58 49.59
CA MET A 292 8.12 -3.29 48.37
C MET A 292 6.96 -4.24 48.67
#